data_AF-A0A966ZBL0-F1
#
_entry.id   AF-A0A966ZBL0-F1
#
_cell.length_a   1.000
_cell.length_b   1.000
_cell.length_c   1.000
_cell.angle_alpha   90.00
_cell.angle_beta   90.00
_cell.angle_gamma   90.00
#
_symmetry.space_group_name_H-M   'P 1'
#
loop_
_entity.id
_entity.type
_entity.pdbx_description
1 polymer ?
#
loop_
_entity_poly.entity_id
_entity_poly.type
_entity_poly.pdbx_seq_one_letter_code
_entity_poly.pdbx_strand_id
1 'polypeptide(L)'
;MHGLQHSHRRTDGEAPALQPILDEAWEKDLRYQTNQDLNANPRVDQWSNGVNQADELNRLMKIRRAALNRLGEHTIRSGAPMATIEEPLLPIYMYHRYTVESAASMLGGIDYIYALRGDKRTPVKWESATNQRKALDALSATLKPSELTIPKQVLEAIPPRPPGYGRHRELFPRTTGDGFDPLSPATVASDVTIGFVLELTRAARLVAQHAVEPALPGLEEVIDRLTKATFDAPVGNPYEAEVRRTEERVLIWSDLSSHG
;
A
#
# COMPACT_ATOMS: atom_id res chain seq x y z
N MET A 1 36.91 9.45 11.75
CA MET A 1 35.51 9.20 12.14
C MET A 1 35.45 7.85 12.81
N HIS A 2 35.18 7.82 14.11
CA HIS A 2 34.98 6.58 14.88
C HIS A 2 33.60 5.99 14.55
N GLY A 3 33.58 4.77 14.02
CA GLY A 3 32.36 3.98 13.89
C GLY A 3 32.06 3.28 15.22
N LEU A 4 30.95 3.62 15.85
CA LEU A 4 30.43 2.91 17.01
C LEU A 4 29.69 1.65 16.53
N GLN A 5 30.41 0.53 16.43
CA GLN A 5 29.81 -0.80 16.48
C GLN A 5 29.45 -1.10 17.95
N HIS A 6 28.20 -0.89 18.34
CA HIS A 6 27.72 -1.36 19.64
C HIS A 6 27.47 -2.87 19.60
N SER A 7 28.53 -3.68 19.71
CA SER A 7 28.39 -5.08 20.12
C SER A 7 28.28 -5.12 21.64
N HIS A 8 27.08 -5.33 22.19
CA HIS A 8 26.96 -5.64 23.62
C HIS A 8 27.47 -7.07 23.86
N ARG A 9 28.69 -7.19 24.40
CA ARG A 9 29.14 -8.44 25.05
C ARG A 9 28.30 -8.61 26.31
N ARG A 10 27.54 -9.71 26.37
CA ARG A 10 26.73 -10.13 27.50
C ARG A 10 27.62 -10.20 28.76
N THR A 11 27.24 -9.50 29.83
CA THR A 11 27.93 -9.62 31.13
C THR A 11 27.35 -10.80 31.92
N ASP A 12 28.19 -11.51 32.67
CA ASP A 12 27.90 -12.85 33.20
C ASP A 12 26.75 -12.90 34.26
N GLY A 13 26.25 -11.75 34.72
CA GLY A 13 25.15 -11.63 35.68
C GLY A 13 23.77 -11.27 35.08
N GLU A 14 23.68 -10.83 33.83
CA GLU A 14 22.40 -10.40 33.20
C GLU A 14 21.56 -11.58 32.70
N ALA A 15 22.20 -12.70 32.34
CA ALA A 15 21.55 -13.81 31.64
C ALA A 15 20.36 -14.45 32.39
N PRO A 16 20.36 -14.65 33.73
CA PRO A 16 19.26 -15.30 34.43
C PRO A 16 18.01 -14.42 34.58
N ALA A 17 18.18 -13.11 34.76
CA ALA A 17 17.07 -12.16 34.95
C ALA A 17 16.44 -11.70 33.62
N LEU A 18 17.21 -11.78 32.52
CA LEU A 18 16.74 -11.37 31.19
C LEU A 18 15.79 -12.39 30.55
N GLN A 19 15.97 -13.69 30.80
CA GLN A 19 15.16 -14.72 30.15
C GLN A 19 13.66 -14.61 30.49
N PRO A 20 13.24 -14.42 31.76
CA PRO A 20 11.84 -14.19 32.09
C PRO A 20 11.25 -12.93 31.45
N ILE A 21 12.03 -11.85 31.33
CA ILE A 21 11.57 -10.59 30.69
C ILE A 21 11.32 -10.82 29.20
N LEU A 22 12.22 -11.55 28.53
CA LEU A 22 12.04 -11.92 27.13
C LEU A 22 10.81 -12.81 26.97
N ASP A 23 10.63 -13.81 27.83
CA ASP A 23 9.48 -14.71 27.77
C ASP A 23 8.15 -13.96 27.98
N GLU A 24 8.08 -13.03 28.95
CA GLU A 24 6.93 -12.14 29.15
C GLU A 24 6.67 -11.23 27.92
N ALA A 25 7.73 -10.70 27.31
CA ALA A 25 7.60 -9.92 26.08
C ALA A 25 6.98 -10.76 24.95
N TRP A 26 7.38 -12.03 24.82
CA TRP A 26 6.78 -12.96 23.85
C TRP A 26 5.33 -13.31 24.15
N GLU A 27 4.96 -13.48 25.42
CA GLU A 27 3.55 -13.67 25.83
C GLU A 27 2.68 -12.45 25.45
N LYS A 28 3.27 -11.26 25.48
CA LYS A 28 2.64 -10.01 25.06
C LYS A 28 2.77 -9.72 23.56
N ASP A 29 3.35 -10.64 22.79
CA ASP A 29 3.63 -10.51 21.36
C ASP A 29 4.51 -9.28 21.00
N LEU A 30 5.38 -8.88 21.92
CA LEU A 30 6.36 -7.80 21.73
C LEU A 30 7.59 -8.35 21.03
N ARG A 31 7.77 -7.94 19.77
CA ARG A 31 8.84 -8.43 18.88
C ARG A 31 9.79 -7.29 18.53
N TYR A 32 11.09 -7.60 18.51
CA TYR A 32 12.08 -6.70 17.93
C TYR A 32 12.18 -6.96 16.42
N GLN A 33 11.84 -5.95 15.64
CA GLN A 33 11.98 -5.91 14.18
C GLN A 33 12.42 -4.51 13.77
N THR A 34 13.02 -4.39 12.58
CA THR A 34 13.53 -3.13 12.04
C THR A 34 12.92 -2.83 10.67
N ASN A 35 13.21 -1.65 10.11
CA ASN A 35 12.71 -1.27 8.79
C ASN A 35 13.16 -2.21 7.67
N GLN A 36 14.22 -3.01 7.87
CA GLN A 36 14.64 -4.01 6.88
C GLN A 36 13.60 -5.13 6.69
N ASP A 37 12.71 -5.31 7.67
CA ASP A 37 11.79 -6.44 7.74
C ASP A 37 10.41 -6.12 7.11
N LEU A 38 10.14 -4.84 6.82
CA LEU A 38 8.84 -4.31 6.35
C LEU A 38 8.31 -5.00 5.09
N ASN A 39 9.17 -5.32 4.12
CA ASN A 39 8.72 -5.86 2.83
C ASN A 39 8.17 -7.30 2.96
N ALA A 40 8.85 -8.12 3.76
CA ALA A 40 8.60 -9.56 3.83
C ALA A 40 7.75 -9.97 5.03
N ASN A 41 7.81 -9.23 6.15
CA ASN A 41 7.08 -9.59 7.37
C ASN A 41 5.80 -8.75 7.52
N PRO A 42 4.60 -9.35 7.38
CA PRO A 42 3.34 -8.61 7.43
C PRO A 42 2.99 -8.00 8.79
N ARG A 43 3.73 -8.38 9.83
CA ARG A 43 3.56 -7.88 11.20
C ARG A 43 4.46 -6.68 11.50
N VAL A 44 5.34 -6.34 10.57
CA VAL A 44 6.19 -5.16 10.65
C VAL A 44 5.54 -4.13 9.75
N ASP A 45 4.71 -3.28 10.34
CA ASP A 45 4.12 -2.12 9.68
C ASP A 45 4.25 -0.90 10.59
N GLN A 46 4.63 0.23 10.01
CA GLN A 46 4.76 1.51 10.69
C GLN A 46 3.44 2.28 10.76
N TRP A 47 2.45 1.93 9.93
CA TRP A 47 1.32 2.80 9.61
C TRP A 47 -0.05 2.18 9.89
N SER A 48 -0.13 0.90 10.24
CA SER A 48 -1.37 0.24 10.66
C SER A 48 -1.44 0.06 12.16
N ASN A 49 -2.63 0.37 12.68
CA ASN A 49 -2.99 0.14 14.07
C ASN A 49 -3.83 -1.15 14.25
N GLY A 50 -3.96 -1.97 13.21
CA GLY A 50 -4.85 -3.13 13.16
C GLY A 50 -4.09 -4.47 13.16
N VAL A 51 -4.76 -5.52 13.64
CA VAL A 51 -4.23 -6.90 13.64
C VAL A 51 -4.21 -7.52 12.23
N ASN A 52 -4.95 -6.93 11.27
CA ASN A 52 -5.04 -7.40 9.88
C ASN A 52 -5.04 -6.23 8.88
N GLN A 53 -4.03 -6.20 8.01
CA GLN A 53 -3.80 -5.09 7.08
C GLN A 53 -4.86 -4.95 6.00
N ALA A 54 -5.46 -6.07 5.58
CA ALA A 54 -6.55 -6.07 4.62
C ALA A 54 -7.82 -5.39 5.18
N ASP A 55 -8.13 -5.61 6.46
CA ASP A 55 -9.27 -4.95 7.11
C ASP A 55 -9.04 -3.45 7.26
N GLU A 56 -7.83 -3.06 7.61
CA GLU A 56 -7.47 -1.64 7.75
C GLU A 56 -7.51 -0.91 6.40
N LEU A 57 -7.00 -1.52 5.33
CA LEU A 57 -7.13 -0.97 3.98
C LEU A 57 -8.60 -0.74 3.60
N ASN A 58 -9.46 -1.73 3.83
CA ASN A 58 -10.90 -1.60 3.58
C ASN A 58 -11.54 -0.47 4.41
N ARG A 59 -11.12 -0.28 5.66
CA ARG A 59 -11.58 0.81 6.52
C ARG A 59 -11.13 2.17 6.00
N LEU A 60 -9.86 2.31 5.62
CA LEU A 60 -9.33 3.57 5.09
C LEU A 60 -9.95 3.96 3.75
N MET A 61 -10.27 2.99 2.88
CA MET A 61 -10.97 3.26 1.63
C MET A 61 -12.36 3.88 1.86
N LYS A 62 -13.08 3.46 2.91
CA LYS A 62 -14.36 4.09 3.31
C LYS A 62 -14.16 5.52 3.80
N ILE A 63 -13.12 5.77 4.60
CA ILE A 63 -12.78 7.11 5.11
C ILE A 63 -12.39 8.03 3.96
N ARG A 64 -11.52 7.57 3.07
CA ARG A 64 -11.12 8.28 1.86
C ARG A 64 -12.33 8.69 1.04
N ARG A 65 -13.27 7.78 0.78
CA ARG A 65 -14.50 8.09 0.04
C ARG A 65 -15.33 9.17 0.74
N ALA A 66 -15.51 9.07 2.05
CA ALA A 66 -16.23 10.08 2.82
C ALA A 66 -15.56 11.45 2.78
N ALA A 67 -14.22 11.50 2.82
CA ALA A 67 -13.44 12.73 2.71
C ALA A 67 -13.53 13.34 1.30
N LEU A 68 -13.38 12.53 0.23
CA LEU A 68 -13.54 12.99 -1.16
C LEU A 68 -14.94 13.56 -1.43
N ASN A 69 -15.98 12.93 -0.89
CA ASN A 69 -17.36 13.41 -1.03
C ASN A 69 -17.62 14.75 -0.31
N ARG A 70 -16.78 15.10 0.67
CA ARG A 70 -16.86 16.36 1.42
C ARG A 70 -15.88 17.41 0.89
N LEU A 71 -14.96 17.06 0.00
CA LEU A 71 -14.01 18.00 -0.57
C LEU A 71 -14.75 19.09 -1.37
N GLY A 72 -14.39 20.36 -1.15
CA GLY A 72 -15.00 21.51 -1.81
C GLY A 72 -14.34 22.83 -1.41
N GLU A 73 -14.92 23.97 -1.81
CA GLU A 73 -14.39 25.32 -1.55
C GLU A 73 -14.03 25.55 -0.07
N HIS A 74 -14.87 25.07 0.86
CA HIS A 74 -14.63 25.19 2.30
C HIS A 74 -13.38 24.45 2.81
N THR A 75 -12.74 23.63 1.97
CA THR A 75 -11.49 22.93 2.30
C THR A 75 -10.28 23.85 2.19
N ILE A 76 -10.38 24.94 1.42
CA ILE A 76 -9.33 25.95 1.28
C ILE A 76 -9.64 27.20 2.09
N ARG A 77 -8.61 28.02 2.37
CA ARG A 77 -8.78 29.26 3.13
C ARG A 77 -9.62 30.26 2.33
N SER A 78 -10.48 31.01 3.01
CA SER A 78 -11.21 32.12 2.40
C SER A 78 -10.23 33.10 1.73
N GLY A 79 -10.49 33.44 0.46
CA GLY A 79 -9.63 34.30 -0.36
C GLY A 79 -8.44 33.59 -1.03
N ALA A 80 -8.24 32.29 -0.81
CA ALA A 80 -7.30 31.50 -1.60
C ALA A 80 -7.87 31.25 -3.02
N PRO A 81 -7.03 31.16 -4.07
CA PRO A 81 -7.50 30.77 -5.39
C PRO A 81 -8.12 29.37 -5.38
N MET A 82 -9.23 29.17 -6.09
CA MET A 82 -9.89 27.85 -6.19
C MET A 82 -8.96 26.73 -6.69
N ALA A 83 -7.98 27.07 -7.53
CA ALA A 83 -6.97 26.13 -7.99
C ALA A 83 -6.19 25.45 -6.85
N THR A 84 -6.15 26.03 -5.65
CA THR A 84 -5.42 25.46 -4.50
C THR A 84 -6.18 24.34 -3.77
N ILE A 85 -7.33 23.89 -4.31
CA ILE A 85 -8.06 22.73 -3.81
C ILE A 85 -7.40 21.40 -4.23
N GLU A 86 -6.46 21.44 -5.18
CA GLU A 86 -5.70 20.25 -5.60
C GLU A 86 -4.73 19.77 -4.51
N GLU A 87 -4.19 20.68 -3.70
CA GLU A 87 -3.27 20.44 -2.60
C GLU A 87 -3.89 19.56 -1.50
N PRO A 88 -5.12 19.82 -0.99
CA PRO A 88 -5.80 18.86 -0.12
C PRO A 88 -6.36 17.64 -0.86
N LEU A 89 -6.66 17.74 -2.17
CA LEU A 89 -7.14 16.59 -2.95
C LEU A 89 -6.09 15.46 -2.97
N LEU A 90 -4.83 15.75 -3.21
CA LEU A 90 -3.78 14.73 -3.32
C LEU A 90 -3.67 13.82 -2.09
N PRO A 91 -3.44 14.33 -0.85
CA PRO A 91 -3.32 13.48 0.33
C PRO A 91 -4.64 12.78 0.70
N ILE A 92 -5.81 13.37 0.39
CA ILE A 92 -7.10 12.71 0.59
C ILE A 92 -7.26 11.55 -0.41
N TYR A 93 -6.96 11.78 -1.68
CA TYR A 93 -7.05 10.76 -2.73
C TYR A 93 -6.00 9.66 -2.53
N MET A 94 -4.81 9.97 -2.02
CA MET A 94 -3.75 9.00 -1.74
C MET A 94 -3.73 8.53 -0.28
N TYR A 95 -4.81 8.76 0.48
CA TYR A 95 -4.87 8.48 1.92
C TYR A 95 -4.57 7.02 2.29
N HIS A 96 -4.85 6.11 1.37
CA HIS A 96 -4.69 4.66 1.53
C HIS A 96 -3.29 4.14 1.15
N ARG A 97 -2.37 4.99 0.65
CA ARG A 97 -1.10 4.54 0.05
C ARG A 97 -0.25 3.63 0.95
N TYR A 98 -0.17 3.95 2.24
CA TYR A 98 0.64 3.18 3.19
C TYR A 98 -0.04 1.88 3.60
N THR A 99 -1.38 1.88 3.69
CA THR A 99 -2.13 0.64 3.92
C THR A 99 -2.13 -0.30 2.72
N VAL A 100 -1.92 0.22 1.51
CA VAL A 100 -1.71 -0.61 0.32
C VAL A 100 -0.37 -1.33 0.41
N GLU A 101 0.72 -0.62 0.72
CA GLU A 101 2.05 -1.22 0.96
C GLU A 101 1.98 -2.31 2.04
N SER A 102 1.33 -1.98 3.15
CA SER A 102 1.14 -2.91 4.26
C SER A 102 0.29 -4.13 3.90
N ALA A 103 -0.84 -3.95 3.21
CA ALA A 103 -1.64 -5.09 2.75
C ALA A 103 -0.90 -5.95 1.72
N ALA A 104 -0.12 -5.34 0.83
CA ALA A 104 0.70 -6.07 -0.13
C ALA A 104 1.78 -6.92 0.56
N SER A 105 2.32 -6.48 1.71
CA SER A 105 3.28 -7.24 2.51
C SER A 105 2.80 -8.66 2.87
N MET A 106 1.48 -8.84 3.00
CA MET A 106 0.84 -10.13 3.31
C MET A 106 1.01 -11.17 2.20
N LEU A 107 1.03 -10.75 0.92
CA LEU A 107 1.20 -11.66 -0.22
C LEU A 107 2.63 -12.18 -0.25
N GLY A 108 2.81 -13.50 -0.29
CA GLY A 108 4.13 -14.11 -0.10
C GLY A 108 4.77 -13.73 1.24
N GLY A 109 3.95 -13.37 2.23
CA GLY A 109 4.39 -12.88 3.53
C GLY A 109 5.05 -13.97 4.38
N ILE A 110 6.06 -13.58 5.14
CA ILE A 110 6.83 -14.44 6.04
C ILE A 110 6.80 -13.84 7.43
N ASP A 111 6.05 -14.44 8.35
CA ASP A 111 6.14 -14.16 9.79
C ASP A 111 7.36 -14.89 10.35
N TYR A 112 8.50 -14.19 10.39
CA TYR A 112 9.72 -14.70 11.00
C TYR A 112 10.14 -13.86 12.20
N ILE A 113 10.99 -14.46 13.02
CA ILE A 113 11.60 -13.83 14.19
C ILE A 113 13.10 -14.10 14.20
N TYR A 114 13.86 -13.28 14.94
CA TYR A 114 15.28 -13.54 15.22
C TYR A 114 15.43 -14.62 16.31
N ALA A 115 15.00 -15.84 16.00
CA ALA A 115 15.06 -16.97 16.93
C ALA A 115 16.51 -17.40 17.25
N LEU A 116 16.72 -17.86 18.47
CA LEU A 116 17.99 -18.42 18.93
C LEU A 116 17.92 -19.95 19.03
N ARG A 117 19.01 -20.63 18.72
CA ARG A 117 19.09 -22.09 18.87
C ARG A 117 18.72 -22.48 20.32
N GLY A 118 17.72 -23.34 20.46
CA GLY A 118 17.29 -23.88 21.76
C GLY A 118 16.25 -23.05 22.49
N ASP A 119 15.79 -21.94 21.93
CA ASP A 119 14.79 -21.07 22.55
C ASP A 119 13.34 -21.56 22.39
N LYS A 120 13.15 -22.68 21.68
CA LYS A 120 11.88 -23.38 21.43
C LYS A 120 10.83 -22.54 20.70
N ARG A 121 11.22 -21.44 20.07
CA ARG A 121 10.31 -20.59 19.28
C ARG A 121 10.19 -21.10 17.85
N THR A 122 9.08 -20.79 17.20
CA THR A 122 8.92 -21.04 15.77
C THR A 122 9.63 -19.93 14.99
N PRO A 123 10.74 -20.21 14.29
CA PRO A 123 11.56 -19.16 13.69
C PRO A 123 10.91 -18.51 12.47
N VAL A 124 10.11 -19.27 11.73
CA VAL A 124 9.51 -18.85 10.46
C VAL A 124 8.16 -19.53 10.26
N LYS A 125 7.19 -18.76 9.80
CA LYS A 125 5.88 -19.21 9.36
C LYS A 125 5.45 -18.38 8.16
N TRP A 126 4.85 -19.01 7.15
CA TRP A 126 4.23 -18.27 6.05
C TRP A 126 2.88 -17.70 6.46
N GLU A 127 2.53 -16.54 5.90
CA GLU A 127 1.20 -15.99 6.07
C GLU A 127 0.16 -16.99 5.53
N SER A 128 -0.93 -17.14 6.27
CA SER A 128 -1.97 -18.12 5.94
C SER A 128 -2.64 -17.81 4.60
N ALA A 129 -2.99 -18.85 3.84
CA ALA A 129 -3.66 -18.70 2.54
C ALA A 129 -4.90 -17.79 2.63
N THR A 130 -5.70 -17.92 3.69
CA THR A 130 -6.88 -17.09 3.96
C THR A 130 -6.53 -15.61 4.07
N ASN A 131 -5.49 -15.27 4.83
CA ASN A 131 -5.07 -13.88 5.00
C ASN A 131 -4.46 -13.30 3.73
N GLN A 132 -3.66 -14.08 3.00
CA GLN A 132 -3.10 -13.65 1.71
C GLN A 132 -4.21 -13.35 0.70
N ARG A 133 -5.19 -14.25 0.53
CA ARG A 133 -6.34 -14.02 -0.36
C ARG A 133 -7.20 -12.83 0.07
N LYS A 134 -7.41 -12.67 1.38
CA LYS A 134 -8.10 -11.50 1.92
C LYS A 134 -7.38 -10.18 1.60
N ALA A 135 -6.05 -10.17 1.69
CA ALA A 135 -5.23 -9.03 1.30
C ALA A 135 -5.32 -8.77 -0.21
N LEU A 136 -5.23 -9.82 -1.03
CA LEU A 136 -5.38 -9.72 -2.48
C LEU A 136 -6.74 -9.14 -2.87
N ASP A 137 -7.81 -9.55 -2.20
CA ASP A 137 -9.15 -9.00 -2.41
C ASP A 137 -9.26 -7.51 -2.02
N ALA A 138 -8.68 -7.12 -0.89
CA ALA A 138 -8.65 -5.73 -0.45
C ALA A 138 -7.85 -4.83 -1.40
N LEU A 139 -6.68 -5.29 -1.85
CA LEU A 139 -5.84 -4.62 -2.84
C LEU A 139 -6.56 -4.51 -4.18
N SER A 140 -7.15 -5.59 -4.67
CA SER A 140 -7.93 -5.58 -5.90
C SER A 140 -9.15 -4.66 -5.83
N ALA A 141 -9.70 -4.42 -4.64
CA ALA A 141 -10.82 -3.51 -4.46
C ALA A 141 -10.43 -2.02 -4.56
N THR A 142 -9.15 -1.66 -4.39
CA THR A 142 -8.68 -0.28 -4.61
C THR A 142 -8.65 0.09 -6.09
N LEU A 143 -8.52 -0.91 -6.97
CA LEU A 143 -8.53 -0.82 -8.45
C LEU A 143 -9.94 -0.83 -9.05
N LYS A 144 -10.99 -0.64 -8.25
CA LYS A 144 -12.33 -0.48 -8.82
C LYS A 144 -12.41 0.90 -9.47
N PRO A 145 -12.89 1.03 -10.72
CA PRO A 145 -13.03 2.34 -11.38
C PRO A 145 -13.83 3.34 -10.53
N SER A 146 -14.88 2.87 -9.86
CA SER A 146 -15.71 3.69 -8.95
C SER A 146 -14.95 4.23 -7.71
N GLU A 147 -13.85 3.60 -7.29
CA GLU A 147 -13.00 4.12 -6.21
C GLU A 147 -11.93 5.10 -6.72
N LEU A 148 -11.63 5.07 -8.02
CA LEU A 148 -10.57 5.86 -8.63
C LEU A 148 -11.07 7.12 -9.32
N THR A 149 -12.37 7.21 -9.67
CA THR A 149 -12.92 8.46 -10.19
C THR A 149 -12.92 9.58 -9.15
N ILE A 150 -12.66 10.80 -9.62
CA ILE A 150 -12.86 12.04 -8.85
C ILE A 150 -14.33 12.46 -8.92
N PRO A 151 -14.99 12.81 -7.80
CA PRO A 151 -16.36 13.31 -7.82
C PRO A 151 -16.54 14.53 -8.74
N LYS A 152 -17.63 14.59 -9.50
CA LYS A 152 -17.88 15.66 -10.48
C LYS A 152 -17.78 17.06 -9.88
N GLN A 153 -18.33 17.25 -8.67
CA GLN A 153 -18.28 18.50 -7.93
C GLN A 153 -16.85 18.99 -7.63
N VAL A 154 -15.89 18.07 -7.48
CA VAL A 154 -14.48 18.40 -7.26
C VAL A 154 -13.83 18.79 -8.59
N LEU A 155 -14.13 18.06 -9.68
CA LEU A 155 -13.64 18.40 -11.02
C LEU A 155 -14.10 19.79 -11.48
N GLU A 156 -15.35 20.14 -11.20
CA GLU A 156 -15.93 21.46 -11.51
C GLU A 156 -15.30 22.59 -10.67
N ALA A 157 -14.66 22.27 -9.54
CA ALA A 157 -14.07 23.24 -8.62
C ALA A 157 -12.58 23.54 -8.88
N ILE A 158 -11.90 22.80 -9.77
CA ILE A 158 -10.45 22.96 -10.02
C ILE A 158 -10.20 23.71 -11.34
N PRO A 159 -10.07 25.04 -11.33
CA PRO A 159 -9.66 25.78 -12.51
C PRO A 159 -8.14 25.62 -12.78
N PRO A 160 -7.67 26.01 -13.98
CA PRO A 160 -6.25 26.23 -14.23
C PRO A 160 -5.63 27.17 -13.20
N ARG A 161 -4.34 27.00 -12.94
CA ARG A 161 -3.68 27.72 -11.85
C ARG A 161 -3.31 29.15 -12.27
N PRO A 162 -3.58 30.16 -11.42
CA PRO A 162 -3.27 31.55 -11.74
C PRO A 162 -1.76 31.85 -11.65
N PRO A 163 -1.29 32.97 -12.23
CA PRO A 163 0.09 33.43 -12.06
C PRO A 163 0.50 33.50 -10.58
N GLY A 164 1.71 33.04 -10.27
CA GLY A 164 2.21 32.94 -8.90
C GLY A 164 1.92 31.60 -8.19
N TYR A 165 1.08 30.74 -8.77
CA TYR A 165 0.75 29.40 -8.23
C TYR A 165 1.28 28.31 -9.18
N GLY A 166 2.61 28.21 -9.28
CA GLY A 166 3.33 27.29 -10.18
C GLY A 166 3.50 25.87 -9.63
N ARG A 167 3.51 24.85 -10.51
CA ARG A 167 3.43 23.40 -10.15
C ARG A 167 4.51 22.98 -9.15
N HIS A 168 4.17 22.08 -8.23
CA HIS A 168 5.09 21.51 -7.24
C HIS A 168 4.78 20.03 -6.98
N ARG A 169 5.62 19.38 -6.17
CA ARG A 169 5.59 17.95 -5.87
C ARG A 169 4.31 17.47 -5.16
N GLU A 170 3.52 18.39 -4.60
CA GLU A 170 2.29 18.07 -3.87
C GLU A 170 1.03 18.17 -4.77
N LEU A 171 1.21 18.01 -6.08
CA LEU A 171 0.14 18.01 -7.07
C LEU A 171 0.25 16.77 -7.96
N PHE A 172 -0.85 16.38 -8.59
CA PHE A 172 -0.80 15.27 -9.53
C PHE A 172 -0.02 15.66 -10.80
N PRO A 173 0.67 14.70 -11.44
CA PRO A 173 1.16 14.90 -12.80
C PRO A 173 -0.01 15.23 -13.74
N ARG A 174 0.25 15.84 -14.89
CA ARG A 174 -0.82 16.26 -15.82
C ARG A 174 -0.35 15.98 -17.24
N THR A 175 -1.26 15.44 -18.05
CA THR A 175 -1.03 15.18 -19.47
C THR A 175 -1.95 16.00 -20.39
N THR A 176 -2.90 16.73 -19.80
CA THR A 176 -3.92 17.56 -20.49
C THR A 176 -3.58 19.05 -20.58
N GLY A 177 -2.33 19.44 -20.26
CA GLY A 177 -1.88 20.83 -20.26
C GLY A 177 -2.24 21.59 -18.96
N ASP A 178 -2.74 22.82 -19.10
CA ASP A 178 -2.99 23.74 -17.98
C ASP A 178 -4.22 23.38 -17.14
N GLY A 179 -5.14 22.59 -17.69
CA GLY A 179 -6.30 22.06 -16.99
C GLY A 179 -5.94 20.92 -16.03
N PHE A 180 -6.82 20.64 -15.06
CA PHE A 180 -6.68 19.44 -14.24
C PHE A 180 -6.84 18.19 -15.12
N ASP A 181 -6.02 17.17 -14.87
CA ASP A 181 -6.08 15.89 -15.57
C ASP A 181 -6.90 14.90 -14.74
N PRO A 182 -8.13 14.56 -15.13
CA PRO A 182 -8.99 13.69 -14.34
C PRO A 182 -8.51 12.22 -14.28
N LEU A 183 -7.67 11.77 -15.21
CA LEU A 183 -7.18 10.39 -15.27
C LEU A 183 -5.85 10.19 -14.53
N SER A 184 -5.10 11.26 -14.32
CA SER A 184 -3.80 11.20 -13.64
C SER A 184 -3.86 10.65 -12.21
N PRO A 185 -4.81 11.05 -11.33
CA PRO A 185 -4.93 10.47 -10.00
C PRO A 185 -5.12 8.95 -10.02
N ALA A 186 -5.97 8.45 -10.92
CA ALA A 186 -6.22 7.02 -11.08
C ALA A 186 -4.96 6.28 -11.54
N THR A 187 -4.19 6.87 -12.48
CA THR A 187 -2.89 6.32 -12.90
C THR A 187 -1.97 6.12 -11.70
N VAL A 188 -1.80 7.16 -10.86
CA VAL A 188 -0.89 7.14 -9.70
C VAL A 188 -1.34 6.15 -8.63
N ALA A 189 -2.63 6.11 -8.29
CA ALA A 189 -3.13 5.18 -7.27
C ALA A 189 -3.06 3.71 -7.72
N SER A 190 -3.28 3.46 -9.02
CA SER A 190 -3.17 2.12 -9.60
C SER A 190 -1.73 1.65 -9.64
N ASP A 191 -0.81 2.53 -10.02
CA ASP A 191 0.63 2.26 -10.03
C ASP A 191 1.15 1.90 -8.63
N VAL A 192 0.72 2.65 -7.61
CA VAL A 192 1.02 2.32 -6.21
C VAL A 192 0.52 0.91 -5.84
N THR A 193 -0.72 0.55 -6.18
CA THR A 193 -1.26 -0.76 -5.81
C THR A 193 -0.60 -1.90 -6.58
N ILE A 194 -0.53 -1.80 -7.91
CA ILE A 194 0.05 -2.82 -8.77
C ILE A 194 1.54 -2.98 -8.49
N GLY A 195 2.28 -1.87 -8.33
CA GLY A 195 3.71 -1.89 -8.04
C GLY A 195 4.05 -2.57 -6.72
N PHE A 196 3.28 -2.33 -5.64
CA PHE A 196 3.51 -3.05 -4.38
C PHE A 196 3.12 -4.53 -4.43
N VAL A 197 2.07 -4.88 -5.18
CA VAL A 197 1.63 -6.28 -5.36
C VAL A 197 2.63 -7.08 -6.20
N LEU A 198 3.18 -6.49 -7.26
CA LEU A 198 4.08 -7.14 -8.21
C LEU A 198 5.57 -6.86 -7.95
N GLU A 199 5.92 -6.44 -6.74
CA GLU A 199 7.32 -6.27 -6.35
C GLU A 199 8.09 -7.58 -6.57
N LEU A 200 9.28 -7.49 -7.17
CA LEU A 200 10.01 -8.66 -7.69
C LEU A 200 10.28 -9.73 -6.62
N THR A 201 10.72 -9.33 -5.42
CA THR A 201 10.99 -10.31 -4.37
C THR A 201 9.71 -10.95 -3.83
N ARG A 202 8.60 -10.21 -3.81
CA ARG A 202 7.27 -10.72 -3.47
C ARG A 202 6.77 -11.73 -4.50
N ALA A 203 6.89 -11.41 -5.79
CA ALA A 203 6.53 -12.32 -6.87
C ALA A 203 7.33 -13.63 -6.77
N ALA A 204 8.64 -13.54 -6.53
CA ALA A 204 9.49 -14.72 -6.32
C ALA A 204 9.07 -15.54 -5.09
N ARG A 205 8.68 -14.88 -3.98
CA ARG A 205 8.15 -15.57 -2.79
C ARG A 205 6.84 -16.28 -3.06
N LEU A 206 5.91 -15.66 -3.78
CA LEU A 206 4.63 -16.30 -4.16
C LEU A 206 4.87 -17.59 -4.96
N VAL A 207 5.80 -17.56 -5.93
CA VAL A 207 6.19 -18.77 -6.70
C VAL A 207 6.81 -19.83 -5.77
N ALA A 208 7.79 -19.45 -4.95
CA ALA A 208 8.51 -20.39 -4.10
C ALA A 208 7.63 -21.01 -3.01
N GLN A 209 6.80 -20.21 -2.35
CA GLN A 209 5.89 -20.67 -1.30
C GLN A 209 4.84 -21.61 -1.86
N HIS A 210 4.21 -21.26 -2.99
CA HIS A 210 3.21 -22.10 -3.63
C HIS A 210 3.80 -23.44 -4.12
N ALA A 211 5.04 -23.44 -4.62
CA ALA A 211 5.71 -24.67 -5.05
C ALA A 211 5.93 -25.67 -3.90
N VAL A 212 6.10 -25.19 -2.67
CA VAL A 212 6.30 -26.03 -1.48
C VAL A 212 4.98 -26.35 -0.77
N GLU A 213 4.05 -25.39 -0.71
CA GLU A 213 2.72 -25.52 -0.13
C GLU A 213 1.66 -25.06 -1.14
N PRO A 214 1.12 -25.98 -1.97
CA PRO A 214 0.16 -25.64 -3.02
C PRO A 214 -1.14 -24.99 -2.53
N ALA A 215 -1.45 -25.06 -1.22
CA ALA A 215 -2.62 -24.39 -0.66
C ALA A 215 -2.47 -22.86 -0.57
N LEU A 216 -1.24 -22.34 -0.50
CA LEU A 216 -0.94 -20.91 -0.54
C LEU A 216 -1.20 -20.32 -1.93
N PRO A 217 -1.52 -19.02 -2.08
CA PRO A 217 -1.68 -18.42 -3.40
C PRO A 217 -0.33 -18.34 -4.14
N GLY A 218 -0.34 -18.67 -5.43
CA GLY A 218 0.78 -18.49 -6.34
C GLY A 218 0.76 -17.13 -7.04
N LEU A 219 1.81 -16.84 -7.80
CA LEU A 219 1.89 -15.62 -8.61
C LEU A 219 0.81 -15.58 -9.71
N GLU A 220 0.48 -16.74 -10.30
CA GLU A 220 -0.59 -16.86 -11.31
C GLU A 220 -1.94 -16.40 -10.76
N GLU A 221 -2.32 -16.86 -9.55
CA GLU A 221 -3.56 -16.43 -8.88
C GLU A 221 -3.59 -14.90 -8.67
N VAL A 222 -2.44 -14.30 -8.32
CA VAL A 222 -2.32 -12.84 -8.14
C VAL A 222 -2.48 -12.10 -9.46
N ILE A 223 -1.83 -12.55 -10.53
CA ILE A 223 -1.92 -11.95 -11.88
C ILE A 223 -3.35 -12.06 -12.42
N ASP A 224 -4.00 -13.21 -12.29
CA ASP A 224 -5.38 -13.41 -12.70
C ASP A 224 -6.32 -12.46 -11.98
N ARG A 225 -6.09 -12.28 -10.66
CA ARG A 225 -6.92 -11.41 -9.85
C ARG A 225 -6.75 -9.94 -10.21
N LEU A 226 -5.52 -9.49 -10.50
CA LEU A 226 -5.24 -8.13 -10.98
C LEU A 226 -5.82 -7.90 -12.39
N THR A 227 -5.66 -8.87 -13.29
CA THR A 227 -6.24 -8.83 -14.63
C THR A 227 -7.75 -8.66 -14.55
N LYS A 228 -8.43 -9.46 -13.71
CA LYS A 228 -9.87 -9.33 -13.48
C LYS A 228 -10.27 -8.01 -12.82
N ALA A 229 -9.44 -7.50 -11.90
CA ALA A 229 -9.70 -6.24 -11.22
C ALA A 229 -9.53 -5.02 -12.12
N THR A 230 -8.83 -5.16 -13.25
CA THR A 230 -8.53 -4.08 -14.20
C THR A 230 -9.30 -4.28 -15.50
N PHE A 231 -8.96 -5.24 -16.34
CA PHE A 231 -9.58 -5.48 -17.65
C PHE A 231 -11.07 -5.83 -17.56
N ASP A 232 -11.45 -6.67 -16.60
CA ASP A 232 -12.83 -7.15 -16.45
C ASP A 232 -13.67 -6.30 -15.48
N ALA A 233 -13.13 -5.17 -15.00
CA ALA A 233 -13.81 -4.35 -14.02
C ALA A 233 -15.11 -3.78 -14.60
N PRO A 234 -16.25 -3.89 -13.87
CA PRO A 234 -17.49 -3.27 -14.29
C PRO A 234 -17.35 -1.75 -14.25
N VAL A 235 -17.92 -1.08 -15.25
CA VAL A 235 -17.93 0.38 -15.38
C VAL A 235 -19.36 0.87 -15.47
N GLY A 236 -19.70 1.90 -14.70
CA GLY A 236 -21.04 2.48 -14.64
C GLY A 236 -21.25 3.66 -15.59
N ASN A 237 -20.18 4.26 -16.10
CA ASN A 237 -20.22 5.45 -16.95
C ASN A 237 -18.96 5.58 -17.82
N PRO A 238 -18.94 6.49 -18.82
CA PRO A 238 -17.78 6.67 -19.70
C PRO A 238 -16.50 7.11 -18.99
N TYR A 239 -16.60 7.84 -17.87
CA TYR A 239 -15.42 8.27 -17.12
C TYR A 239 -14.76 7.08 -16.41
N GLU A 240 -15.56 6.20 -15.79
CA GLU A 240 -15.07 4.94 -15.25
C GLU A 240 -14.44 4.03 -16.33
N ALA A 241 -14.97 4.06 -17.56
CA ALA A 241 -14.37 3.32 -18.68
C ALA A 241 -12.96 3.80 -19.04
N GLU A 242 -12.71 5.12 -19.04
CA GLU A 242 -11.39 5.68 -19.31
C GLU A 242 -10.42 5.52 -18.12
N VAL A 243 -10.95 5.54 -16.89
CA VAL A 243 -10.19 5.11 -15.70
C VAL A 243 -9.72 3.67 -15.86
N ARG A 244 -10.63 2.75 -16.24
CA ARG A 244 -10.26 1.34 -16.45
C ARG A 244 -9.17 1.18 -17.51
N ARG A 245 -9.27 1.85 -18.66
CA ARG A 245 -8.20 1.83 -19.70
C ARG A 245 -6.85 2.32 -19.17
N THR A 246 -6.88 3.27 -18.23
CA THR A 246 -5.67 3.76 -17.58
C THR A 246 -5.05 2.67 -16.70
N GLU A 247 -5.86 1.93 -15.96
CA GLU A 247 -5.42 0.79 -15.14
C GLU A 247 -4.86 -0.34 -15.99
N GLU A 248 -5.53 -0.69 -17.08
CA GLU A 248 -5.06 -1.67 -18.08
C GLU A 248 -3.65 -1.30 -18.58
N ARG A 249 -3.45 -0.02 -18.91
CA ARG A 249 -2.13 0.49 -19.32
C ARG A 249 -1.09 0.36 -18.20
N VAL A 250 -1.44 0.73 -16.96
CA VAL A 250 -0.53 0.62 -15.81
C VAL A 250 -0.12 -0.84 -15.60
N LEU A 251 -1.06 -1.78 -15.62
CA LEU A 251 -0.77 -3.20 -15.42
C LEU A 251 0.16 -3.76 -16.50
N ILE A 252 0.00 -3.35 -17.77
CA ILE A 252 0.89 -3.75 -18.85
C ILE A 252 2.27 -3.08 -18.72
N TRP A 253 2.33 -1.79 -18.39
CA TRP A 253 3.57 -1.02 -18.38
C TRP A 253 4.45 -1.26 -17.16
N SER A 254 3.85 -1.56 -16.00
CA SER A 254 4.59 -1.84 -14.77
C SER A 254 5.48 -3.10 -14.88
N ASP A 255 5.26 -3.95 -15.89
CA ASP A 255 6.13 -5.08 -16.23
C ASP A 255 7.42 -4.64 -16.97
N LEU A 256 7.41 -3.49 -17.65
CA LEU A 256 8.51 -3.06 -18.53
C LEU A 256 9.49 -2.04 -17.89
N SER A 257 9.08 -1.34 -16.84
CA SER A 257 9.90 -0.29 -16.19
C SER A 257 10.82 -0.80 -15.08
N SER A 258 10.83 -2.11 -14.79
CA SER A 258 11.75 -2.76 -13.85
C SER A 258 13.21 -2.85 -14.37
N HIS A 259 13.51 -2.31 -15.55
CA HIS A 259 14.82 -2.38 -16.22
C HIS A 259 15.26 -1.02 -16.81
N GLY A 260 15.21 0.07 -16.03
CA GLY A 260 15.70 1.39 -16.43
C GLY A 260 16.48 2.09 -15.34
#